data_AF-A0A542KUV4-F1
#
_entry.id   AF-A0A542KUV4-F1
#
_cell.length_a   1.000
_cell.length_b   1.000
_cell.length_c   1.000
_cell.angle_alpha   90.00
_cell.angle_beta   90.00
_cell.angle_gamma   90.00
#
_symmetry.space_group_name_H-M   'P 1'
#
loop_
_entity.id
_entity.type
_entity.pdbx_description
1 polymer ?
#
loop_
_entity_poly.entity_id
_entity_poly.type
_entity_poly.pdbx_seq_one_letter_code
_entity_poly.pdbx_strand_id
1 'polypeptide(L)'
;MSSVLDPKVVLVTGASSGIGRATALALSKAGATVAVGGRRTDRLEALAQEAPGEILVLDMDVSDPESVRKAVDRTVERFGTLDIVVNNAGIMLTGPVLDANTPRAVSLRPAPRSTPPPSSASMPSPRRCAKR
;
A
#
# COMPACT_ATOMS: atom_id res chain seq x y z
N MET A 1 18.76 0.05 18.09
CA MET A 1 17.67 -0.94 18.03
C MET A 1 17.25 -1.04 16.58
N SER A 2 17.49 -2.17 15.90
CA SER A 2 16.96 -2.42 14.56
C SER A 2 15.48 -2.74 14.69
N SER A 3 14.61 -1.91 14.14
CA SER A 3 13.19 -2.17 14.07
C SER A 3 12.92 -3.15 12.93
N VAL A 4 11.92 -4.02 13.07
CA VAL A 4 11.70 -5.18 12.17
C VAL A 4 11.37 -4.75 10.73
N LEU A 5 10.81 -3.55 10.56
CA LEU A 5 10.32 -3.06 9.27
C LEU A 5 11.06 -1.83 8.76
N ASP A 6 12.21 -1.45 9.33
CA ASP A 6 13.04 -0.39 8.74
C ASP A 6 13.97 -1.01 7.67
N PRO A 7 14.06 -0.46 6.43
CA PRO A 7 13.44 0.76 5.88
C PRO A 7 12.26 0.47 4.92
N LYS A 8 11.28 -0.33 5.34
CA LYS A 8 10.13 -0.69 4.49
C LYS A 8 9.11 0.42 4.39
N VAL A 9 8.69 0.71 3.16
CA VAL A 9 7.60 1.64 2.86
C VAL A 9 6.29 0.88 2.67
N VAL A 10 5.26 1.27 3.41
CA VAL A 10 3.97 0.56 3.46
C VAL A 10 2.81 1.50 3.13
N LEU A 11 1.94 1.10 2.20
CA LEU A 11 0.66 1.76 1.94
C LEU A 11 -0.49 0.98 2.60
N VAL A 12 -1.21 1.62 3.52
CA VAL A 12 -2.40 1.04 4.17
C VAL A 12 -3.67 1.72 3.66
N THR A 13 -4.54 0.96 3.00
CA THR A 13 -5.85 1.45 2.54
C THR A 13 -6.91 1.32 3.62
N GLY A 14 -7.91 2.21 3.63
CA GLY A 14 -8.99 2.15 4.62
C GLY A 14 -8.50 2.47 6.05
N ALA A 15 -7.42 3.24 6.16
CA ALA A 15 -6.75 3.51 7.43
C ALA A 15 -7.49 4.50 8.36
N SER A 16 -8.60 5.09 7.90
CA SER A 16 -9.35 6.10 8.67
C SER A 16 -10.07 5.58 9.92
N SER A 17 -10.12 4.26 10.15
CA SER A 17 -10.75 3.65 11.33
C SER A 17 -10.39 2.16 11.48
N GLY A 18 -10.73 1.58 12.64
CA GLY A 18 -10.74 0.12 12.85
C GLY A 18 -9.39 -0.55 12.63
N ILE A 19 -9.41 -1.69 11.95
CA ILE A 19 -8.22 -2.52 11.70
C ILE A 19 -7.16 -1.71 10.93
N GLY A 20 -7.53 -1.04 9.83
CA GLY A 20 -6.59 -0.24 9.04
C GLY A 20 -5.85 0.82 9.87
N ARG A 21 -6.56 1.51 10.76
CA ARG A 21 -5.95 2.48 11.69
C ARG A 21 -4.95 1.82 12.64
N ALA A 22 -5.36 0.74 13.28
CA ALA A 22 -4.52 0.00 14.22
C ALA A 22 -3.28 -0.56 13.52
N THR A 23 -3.44 -1.07 12.30
CA THR A 23 -2.35 -1.56 11.46
C THR A 23 -1.36 -0.46 11.10
N ALA A 24 -1.82 0.71 10.66
CA ALA A 24 -0.93 1.83 10.32
C ALA A 24 -0.07 2.26 11.52
N LEU A 25 -0.67 2.39 12.71
CA LEU A 25 0.06 2.72 13.93
C LEU A 25 1.04 1.62 14.35
N ALA A 26 0.66 0.35 14.23
CA ALA A 26 1.53 -0.77 14.56
C ALA A 26 2.74 -0.85 13.61
N LEU A 27 2.54 -0.61 12.31
CA LEU A 27 3.61 -0.57 11.32
C LEU A 27 4.58 0.59 11.59
N SER A 28 4.06 1.78 11.89
CA SER A 28 4.90 2.93 12.25
C SER A 28 5.72 2.65 13.53
N LYS A 29 5.11 2.05 14.56
CA LYS A 29 5.83 1.61 15.78
C LYS A 29 6.89 0.54 15.49
N ALA A 30 6.68 -0.29 14.48
CA ALA A 30 7.65 -1.29 14.02
C ALA A 30 8.73 -0.70 13.10
N GLY A 31 8.75 0.63 12.91
CA GLY A 31 9.79 1.36 12.18
C GLY A 31 9.58 1.47 10.68
N ALA A 32 8.42 1.07 10.16
CA ALA A 32 8.10 1.29 8.77
C ALA A 32 7.84 2.77 8.47
N THR A 33 8.16 3.20 7.25
CA THR A 33 7.64 4.44 6.67
C THR A 33 6.24 4.18 6.13
N VAL A 34 5.24 4.94 6.55
CA VAL A 34 3.83 4.59 6.28
C VAL A 34 3.13 5.67 5.47
N ALA A 35 2.47 5.25 4.39
CA ALA A 35 1.43 6.01 3.71
C ALA A 35 0.05 5.45 4.08
N VAL A 36 -0.92 6.33 4.29
CA VAL A 36 -2.30 5.96 4.63
C VAL A 36 -3.28 6.52 3.63
N GLY A 37 -4.12 5.65 3.06
CA GLY A 37 -5.10 5.99 2.04
C GLY A 37 -6.54 5.87 2.53
N GLY A 38 -7.37 6.87 2.23
CA GLY A 38 -8.82 6.80 2.43
C GLY A 38 -9.53 8.13 2.21
N ARG A 39 -10.86 8.06 2.06
CA ARG A 39 -11.74 9.21 1.71
C ARG A 39 -11.99 10.22 2.84
N ARG A 40 -11.59 9.92 4.07
CA ARG A 40 -11.82 10.76 5.27
C ARG A 40 -10.47 11.27 5.76
N THR A 41 -9.93 12.27 5.06
CA THR A 41 -8.58 12.79 5.28
C THR A 41 -8.41 13.40 6.67
N ASP A 42 -9.44 14.05 7.20
CA ASP A 42 -9.51 14.54 8.58
C ASP A 42 -9.11 13.47 9.62
N ARG A 43 -9.61 12.25 9.47
CA ARG A 43 -9.28 11.13 10.38
C ARG A 43 -7.89 10.57 10.15
N LEU A 44 -7.39 10.64 8.92
CA LEU A 44 -6.05 10.20 8.57
C LEU A 44 -4.99 11.18 9.10
N GLU A 45 -5.27 12.48 9.04
CA GLU A 45 -4.45 13.52 9.66
C GLU A 45 -4.38 13.33 11.16
N ALA A 46 -5.51 13.09 11.83
CA ALA A 46 -5.52 12.77 13.27
C ALA A 46 -4.70 11.51 13.58
N LEU A 47 -4.80 10.45 12.76
CA LEU A 47 -3.96 9.25 12.88
C LEU A 47 -2.47 9.58 12.72
N ALA A 48 -2.10 10.43 11.77
CA ALA A 48 -0.71 10.82 11.54
C ALA A 48 -0.08 11.52 12.75
N GLN A 49 -0.88 12.29 13.50
CA GLN A 49 -0.42 12.94 14.75
C GLN A 49 -0.16 11.95 15.90
N GLU A 50 -0.76 10.75 15.87
CA GLU A 50 -0.56 9.72 16.90
C GLU A 50 0.62 8.78 16.63
N ALA A 51 1.15 8.80 15.40
CA ALA A 51 2.20 7.91 14.99
C ALA A 51 3.57 8.40 15.50
N PRO A 52 4.46 7.49 15.93
CA PRO A 52 5.82 7.87 16.35
C PRO A 52 6.72 8.30 15.19
N GLY A 53 6.34 8.01 13.94
CA GLY A 53 7.07 8.39 12.73
C GLY A 53 6.20 9.14 11.73
N GLU A 54 6.83 9.69 10.70
CA GLU A 54 6.13 10.43 9.63
C GLU A 54 5.14 9.50 8.91
N ILE A 55 3.92 10.02 8.69
CA ILE A 55 2.89 9.37 7.89
C ILE A 55 2.48 10.28 6.72
N LEU A 56 2.51 9.74 5.50
CA LEU A 56 1.94 10.39 4.33
C LEU A 56 0.43 10.13 4.26
N VAL A 57 -0.37 11.19 4.33
CA VAL A 57 -1.83 11.11 4.17
C VAL A 57 -2.21 11.25 2.70
N LEU A 58 -3.06 10.35 2.21
CA LEU A 58 -3.52 10.30 0.81
C LEU A 58 -5.05 10.25 0.77
N ASP A 59 -5.65 11.23 0.08
CA ASP A 59 -7.04 11.12 -0.35
C ASP A 59 -7.13 10.05 -1.44
N MET A 60 -7.79 8.95 -1.11
CA MET A 60 -7.80 7.75 -1.92
C MET A 60 -9.15 7.04 -1.86
N ASP A 61 -9.77 6.86 -3.03
CA ASP A 61 -10.89 5.95 -3.23
C ASP A 61 -10.39 4.70 -3.94
N VAL A 62 -10.35 3.57 -3.22
CA VAL A 62 -9.90 2.28 -3.76
C VAL A 62 -10.80 1.73 -4.87
N SER A 63 -12.00 2.27 -5.05
CA SER A 63 -12.91 1.89 -6.13
C SER A 63 -12.64 2.63 -7.46
N ASP A 64 -11.77 3.64 -7.44
CA ASP A 64 -11.31 4.38 -8.62
C ASP A 64 -9.85 4.02 -8.96
N PRO A 65 -9.59 3.31 -10.08
CA PRO A 65 -8.24 2.95 -10.50
C PRO A 65 -7.28 4.13 -10.69
N GLU A 66 -7.77 5.31 -11.06
CA GLU A 66 -6.90 6.50 -11.19
C GLU A 66 -6.53 7.08 -9.83
N SER A 67 -7.46 7.10 -8.87
CA SER A 67 -7.17 7.44 -7.48
C SER A 67 -6.12 6.50 -6.87
N VAL A 68 -6.21 5.20 -7.15
CA VAL A 68 -5.21 4.21 -6.69
C VAL A 68 -3.83 4.47 -7.30
N ARG A 69 -3.75 4.71 -8.62
CA ARG A 69 -2.48 5.03 -9.30
C ARG A 69 -1.82 6.26 -8.69
N LYS A 70 -2.58 7.36 -8.54
CA LYS A 70 -2.08 8.59 -7.92
C LYS A 70 -1.58 8.36 -6.50
N ALA A 71 -2.25 7.54 -5.69
CA ALA A 71 -1.80 7.23 -4.33
C ALA A 71 -0.46 6.47 -4.31
N VAL A 72 -0.29 5.50 -5.22
CA VAL A 72 0.98 4.77 -5.39
C VAL A 72 2.08 5.72 -5.88
N ASP A 73 1.82 6.50 -6.92
CA ASP A 73 2.78 7.44 -7.49
C ASP A 73 3.25 8.44 -6.42
N ARG A 74 2.32 9.04 -5.66
CA ARG A 74 2.65 9.97 -4.57
C ARG A 74 3.46 9.33 -3.44
N THR A 75 3.22 8.04 -3.16
CA THR A 75 3.97 7.29 -2.15
C THR A 75 5.41 7.06 -2.63
N VAL A 76 5.58 6.64 -3.89
CA VAL A 76 6.90 6.44 -4.51
C VAL A 76 7.64 7.76 -4.69
N GLU A 77 6.96 8.83 -5.10
CA GLU A 77 7.55 10.18 -5.18
C GLU A 77 8.05 10.67 -3.83
N ARG A 78 7.29 10.41 -2.75
CA ARG A 78 7.65 10.87 -1.40
C ARG A 78 8.77 10.05 -0.76
N PHE A 79 8.74 8.72 -0.92
CA PHE A 79 9.61 7.80 -0.18
C PHE A 79 10.60 7.02 -1.05
N GLY A 80 10.56 7.19 -2.37
CA GLY A 80 11.42 6.53 -3.35
C GLY A 80 11.01 5.09 -3.72
N THR A 81 10.16 4.44 -2.92
CA THR A 81 9.71 3.05 -3.14
C THR A 81 8.36 2.78 -2.49
N LEU A 82 7.77 1.63 -2.79
CA LEU A 82 6.63 1.04 -2.09
C LEU A 82 6.86 -0.47 -1.99
N ASP A 83 7.18 -0.98 -0.79
CA ASP A 83 7.50 -2.39 -0.56
C ASP A 83 6.26 -3.24 -0.26
N ILE A 84 5.31 -2.70 0.51
CA ILE A 84 4.20 -3.45 1.09
C ILE A 84 2.89 -2.68 0.87
N VAL A 85 1.84 -3.40 0.49
CA VAL A 85 0.47 -2.86 0.44
C VAL A 85 -0.43 -3.67 1.36
N VAL A 86 -1.18 -2.97 2.22
CA VAL A 86 -2.25 -3.54 3.03
C VAL A 86 -3.60 -3.14 2.40
N ASN A 87 -4.16 -4.06 1.62
CA ASN A 87 -5.49 -3.95 1.00
C ASN A 87 -6.61 -4.16 2.03
N ASN A 88 -6.74 -3.22 2.97
CA ASN A 88 -7.69 -3.29 4.08
C ASN A 88 -9.02 -2.57 3.79
N ALA A 89 -9.08 -1.61 2.87
CA ALA A 89 -10.32 -0.90 2.58
C ALA A 89 -11.43 -1.86 2.12
N GLY A 90 -12.55 -1.84 2.82
CA GLY A 90 -13.70 -2.68 2.51
C GLY A 90 -14.96 -2.18 3.20
N ILE A 91 -16.10 -2.52 2.61
CA ILE A 91 -17.42 -2.35 3.21
C ILE A 91 -18.13 -3.69 3.16
N MET A 92 -18.89 -4.00 4.19
CA MET A 92 -19.75 -5.19 4.21
C MET A 92 -21.17 -4.76 3.92
N LEU A 93 -21.75 -5.30 2.86
CA LEU A 93 -23.19 -5.22 2.60
C LEU A 93 -23.85 -6.40 3.31
N THR A 94 -24.90 -6.14 4.08
CA THR A 94 -25.65 -7.16 4.81
C THR A 94 -27.05 -7.29 4.20
N GLY A 95 -27.52 -8.53 4.05
CA GLY A 95 -28.83 -8.84 3.48
C GLY A 95 -28.86 -10.21 2.79
N PRO A 96 -30.04 -10.73 2.43
CA PRO A 96 -30.16 -11.95 1.66
C PRO A 96 -29.42 -11.83 0.32
N VAL A 97 -28.77 -12.91 -0.13
CA VAL A 97 -28.01 -12.91 -1.39
C VAL A 97 -28.90 -12.59 -2.60
N LEU A 98 -30.17 -12.98 -2.56
CA LEU A 98 -31.14 -12.74 -3.64
C LEU A 98 -31.52 -11.26 -3.75
N ASP A 99 -31.37 -10.49 -2.69
CA ASP A 99 -31.70 -9.07 -2.63
C ASP A 99 -30.46 -8.19 -2.91
N ALA A 100 -29.29 -8.81 -3.11
CA ALA A 100 -28.05 -8.09 -3.35
C ALA A 100 -28.07 -7.40 -4.72
N ASN A 101 -27.99 -6.08 -4.70
CA ASN A 101 -27.78 -5.30 -5.92
C ASN A 101 -26.32 -5.48 -6.39
N THR A 102 -26.09 -6.39 -7.34
CA THR A 102 -24.76 -6.87 -7.76
C THR A 102 -24.14 -6.27 -9.05
N PRO A 103 -24.61 -5.17 -9.68
CA PRO A 103 -24.16 -4.80 -11.04
C PRO A 103 -22.66 -4.49 -11.15
N ARG A 104 -21.95 -4.26 -10.03
CA ARG A 104 -20.48 -4.07 -10.02
C ARG A 104 -19.67 -5.32 -9.67
N ALA A 105 -20.21 -6.27 -8.92
CA ALA A 105 -19.46 -7.43 -8.42
C ALA A 105 -19.11 -8.45 -9.52
N VAL A 106 -19.95 -8.54 -10.56
CA VAL A 106 -19.79 -9.50 -11.68
C VAL A 106 -18.80 -9.00 -12.75
N SER A 107 -18.40 -7.73 -12.73
CA SER A 107 -17.46 -7.18 -13.74
C SER A 107 -15.98 -7.38 -13.41
N LEU A 108 -15.64 -8.06 -12.29
CA LEU A 108 -14.28 -8.48 -11.98
C LEU A 108 -13.84 -9.52 -13.02
N ARG A 109 -13.43 -9.03 -14.20
CA ARG A 109 -12.63 -9.83 -15.12
C ARG A 109 -11.40 -10.28 -14.32
N PRO A 110 -11.04 -11.58 -14.38
CA PRO A 110 -9.77 -12.00 -13.82
C PRO A 110 -8.68 -11.10 -14.41
N ALA A 111 -7.94 -10.41 -13.56
CA ALA A 111 -6.82 -9.59 -13.99
C ALA A 111 -5.90 -10.49 -14.85
N PRO A 112 -5.40 -10.01 -16.01
CA PRO A 112 -4.39 -10.76 -16.73
C PRO A 112 -3.25 -11.01 -15.75
N ARG A 113 -2.86 -12.27 -15.57
CA ARG A 113 -1.74 -12.61 -14.69
C ARG A 113 -0.54 -11.84 -15.24
N SER A 114 -0.04 -10.87 -14.49
CA SER A 114 1.23 -10.23 -14.83
C SER A 114 2.28 -11.34 -14.81
N THR A 115 2.96 -11.53 -15.94
CA THR A 115 4.14 -12.40 -15.96
C THR A 115 5.14 -11.81 -14.96
N PRO A 116 5.64 -12.59 -13.99
CA PRO A 116 6.69 -12.10 -13.10
C PRO A 116 7.88 -11.64 -13.96
N PRO A 117 8.59 -10.56 -13.56
CA PRO A 117 9.81 -10.17 -14.24
C PRO A 117 10.79 -11.35 -14.23
N PRO A 118 11.58 -11.56 -15.30
CA PRO A 118 12.55 -12.65 -15.32
C PRO A 118 13.48 -12.53 -14.12
N SER A 119 13.57 -13.59 -13.32
CA SER A 119 14.52 -13.67 -12.21
C SER A 119 15.92 -13.48 -12.77
N SER A 120 16.57 -12.38 -12.37
CA SER A 120 17.99 -12.05 -12.53
C SER A 120 18.80 -13.07 -13.33
N ALA A 121 19.02 -12.81 -14.62
CA ALA A 121 20.12 -13.41 -15.33
C ALA A 121 21.43 -13.09 -14.58
N SER A 122 22.23 -14.12 -14.34
CA SER A 122 23.52 -14.05 -13.65
C SER A 122 24.40 -12.93 -14.19
N MET A 123 24.81 -12.01 -13.32
CA MET A 123 25.94 -11.11 -13.58
C MET A 123 27.21 -11.95 -13.83
N PRO A 124 27.89 -11.85 -14.98
CA PRO A 124 29.19 -12.49 -15.13
C PRO A 124 30.24 -11.76 -14.28
N SER A 125 31.01 -12.54 -13.53
CA SER A 125 32.12 -12.12 -12.67
C SER A 125 33.10 -11.16 -13.39
N PRO A 126 33.61 -10.10 -12.72
CA PRO A 126 34.53 -9.16 -13.32
C PRO A 126 35.87 -9.85 -13.64
N ARG A 127 36.16 -10.02 -14.93
CA ARG A 127 37.49 -10.44 -15.38
C ARG A 127 38.50 -9.34 -15.03
N ARG A 128 39.48 -9.72 -14.21
CA ARG A 128 40.68 -8.94 -13.88
C ARG A 128 41.31 -8.42 -15.16
N CYS A 129 41.37 -7.10 -15.33
CA CYS A 129 42.17 -6.47 -16.36
C CYS A 129 43.65 -6.61 -15.96
N ALA A 130 44.39 -7.47 -16.65
CA ALA A 130 45.84 -7.58 -16.48
C ALA A 130 46.51 -6.42 -17.23
N LYS A 131 47.28 -5.62 -16.49
CA LYS A 131 48.16 -4.58 -17.03
C LYS A 131 49.12 -5.17 -18.08
N ARG A 132 49.17 -4.55 -19.25
CA ARG A 132 50.37 -4.42 -20.09
C ARG A 132 50.44 -2.98 -20.56
#